data_AF-A0AAU5XW00-F1
#
_entry.id   AF-A0AAU5XW00-F1
#
_cell.length_a   1.000
_cell.length_b   1.000
_cell.length_c   1.000
_cell.angle_alpha   90.00
_cell.angle_beta   90.00
_cell.angle_gamma   90.00
#
_symmetry.space_group_name_H-M   'P 1'
#
loop_
_entity.id
_entity.type
_entity.pdbx_description
1 polymer ?
#
loop_
_entity_poly.entity_id
_entity_poly.type
_entity_poly.pdbx_seq_one_letter_code
_entity_poly.pdbx_strand_id
1 'polypeptide(L)'
;MGHPNRERADRILDAAGELLLRMGYRKVAVDDIARAVGIGKGTVYLHWRTKELLFQALMMRESADLTDEILGWIRDDPSMILPHRMISSSFLVTHRRPLVMAMLRGNAEMFGSLGDLALRKQQDELRAQFEEAMLRRGLVRSDVPNLTYALNASTLGFYLGDTLSDEFEDVPLEEKAAALAHLIRTAFEPPGEPDPAAVADVAAELSSALEELVSGYRKGIYAHDPTTGPG
;
A
#
# COMPACT_ATOMS: atom_id res chain seq x y z
N MET A 1 22.43 17.23 0.53
CA MET A 1 21.79 18.02 1.61
C MET A 1 20.32 18.09 1.29
N GLY A 2 19.45 17.59 2.17
CA GLY A 2 18.00 17.64 1.97
C GLY A 2 17.54 19.10 1.92
N HIS A 3 16.50 19.37 1.13
CA HIS A 3 15.91 20.71 1.11
C HIS A 3 15.28 20.95 2.50
N PRO A 4 15.63 22.02 3.24
CA PRO A 4 15.14 22.25 4.62
C PRO A 4 13.61 22.24 4.76
N ASN A 5 12.91 22.47 3.64
CA ASN A 5 11.47 22.43 3.56
C ASN A 5 10.91 20.99 3.56
N ARG A 6 11.65 20.05 2.96
CA ARG A 6 11.26 18.63 2.91
C ARG A 6 11.42 17.97 4.28
N GLU A 7 12.53 18.23 4.98
CA GLU A 7 12.73 17.75 6.36
C GLU A 7 11.62 18.22 7.31
N ARG A 8 11.12 19.45 7.10
CA ARG A 8 9.98 19.97 7.87
C ARG A 8 8.67 19.26 7.49
N ALA A 9 8.40 19.10 6.21
CA ALA A 9 7.22 18.37 5.73
C ALA A 9 7.20 16.95 6.30
N ASP A 10 8.33 16.25 6.28
CA ASP A 10 8.45 14.89 6.80
C ASP A 10 8.12 14.83 8.30
N ARG A 11 8.66 15.77 9.10
CA ARG A 11 8.31 15.90 10.53
C ARG A 11 6.82 16.15 10.78
N ILE A 12 6.16 16.92 9.90
CA ILE A 12 4.71 17.16 10.00
C ILE A 12 3.93 15.87 9.72
N LEU A 13 4.32 15.12 8.69
CA LEU A 13 3.71 13.84 8.34
C LEU A 13 3.93 12.79 9.44
N ASP A 14 5.11 12.73 10.05
CA ASP A 14 5.40 11.83 11.17
C ASP A 14 4.47 12.10 12.36
N ALA A 15 4.40 13.37 12.81
CA ALA A 15 3.50 13.76 13.89
C ALA A 15 2.02 13.52 13.54
N ALA A 16 1.63 13.71 12.28
CA ALA A 16 0.29 13.41 11.81
C ALA A 16 -0.03 11.91 11.89
N GLY A 17 0.90 11.05 11.49
CA GLY A 17 0.78 9.60 11.58
C GLY A 17 0.62 9.11 13.01
N GLU A 18 1.47 9.57 13.92
CA GLU A 18 1.38 9.23 15.34
C GLU A 18 0.03 9.66 15.96
N LEU A 19 -0.39 10.89 15.70
CA LEU A 19 -1.65 11.42 16.21
C LEU A 19 -2.86 10.69 15.59
N LEU A 20 -2.78 10.34 14.31
CA LEU A 20 -3.82 9.57 13.62
C LEU A 20 -4.04 8.21 14.27
N LEU A 21 -2.96 7.47 14.53
CA LEU A 21 -3.03 6.17 15.20
C LEU A 21 -3.60 6.29 16.61
N ARG A 22 -3.19 7.32 17.35
CA ARG A 22 -3.57 7.49 18.76
C ARG A 22 -5.00 7.97 18.95
N MET A 23 -5.47 8.89 18.11
CA MET A 23 -6.71 9.64 18.35
C MET A 23 -7.79 9.37 17.28
N GLY A 24 -7.39 8.85 16.12
CA GLY A 24 -8.23 8.73 14.93
C GLY A 24 -8.45 10.08 14.25
N TYR A 25 -8.64 10.05 12.92
CA TYR A 25 -8.69 11.26 12.08
C TYR A 25 -9.69 12.29 12.56
N ARG A 26 -10.91 11.88 12.93
CA ARG A 26 -11.96 12.84 13.35
C ARG A 26 -11.52 13.72 14.52
N LYS A 27 -10.71 13.19 15.44
CA LYS A 27 -10.26 13.90 16.65
C LYS A 27 -8.96 14.68 16.45
N VAL A 28 -8.11 14.32 15.49
CA VAL A 28 -6.85 15.03 15.25
C VAL A 28 -7.11 16.40 14.63
N ALA A 29 -6.66 17.48 15.27
CA ALA A 29 -6.66 18.81 14.67
C ALA A 29 -5.28 19.17 14.09
N VAL A 30 -5.26 20.02 13.07
CA VAL A 30 -4.01 20.57 12.51
C VAL A 30 -3.21 21.33 13.58
N ASP A 31 -3.89 21.93 14.56
CA ASP A 31 -3.24 22.59 15.71
C ASP A 31 -2.48 21.60 16.61
N ASP A 32 -2.98 20.38 16.76
CA ASP A 32 -2.30 19.35 17.55
C ASP A 32 -1.03 18.89 16.86
N ILE A 33 -1.08 18.72 15.54
CA ILE A 33 0.08 18.39 14.70
C ILE A 33 1.13 19.51 14.77
N ALA A 34 0.72 20.76 14.59
CA ALA A 34 1.61 21.92 14.66
C ALA A 34 2.29 22.01 16.03
N ARG A 35 1.54 21.80 17.11
CA ARG A 35 2.06 21.79 18.49
C ARG A 35 3.06 20.66 18.72
N ALA A 36 2.78 19.46 18.23
CA ALA A 36 3.68 18.30 18.35
C ALA A 36 5.04 18.55 17.68
N VAL A 37 5.04 19.28 16.56
CA VAL A 37 6.26 19.62 15.81
C VAL A 37 6.91 20.92 16.30
N GLY A 38 6.25 21.70 17.17
CA GLY A 38 6.76 22.98 17.67
C GLY A 38 6.73 24.11 16.63
N ILE A 39 5.75 24.10 15.73
CA ILE A 39 5.57 25.11 14.67
C ILE A 39 4.19 25.78 14.76
N GLY A 40 4.00 26.89 14.04
CA GLY A 40 2.70 27.52 13.93
C GLY A 40 1.76 26.76 12.98
N LYS A 41 0.45 26.79 13.26
CA LYS A 41 -0.60 26.22 12.39
C LYS A 41 -0.48 26.70 10.95
N GLY A 42 -0.19 28.00 10.76
CA GLY A 42 0.01 28.59 9.44
C GLY A 42 1.11 27.89 8.65
N THR A 43 2.19 27.45 9.30
CA THR A 43 3.28 26.71 8.67
C THR A 43 2.82 25.36 8.14
N VAL A 44 1.93 24.66 8.84
CA VAL A 44 1.35 23.39 8.33
C VAL A 44 0.52 23.66 7.06
N TYR A 45 -0.29 24.72 7.07
CA TYR A 45 -1.11 25.09 5.91
C TYR A 45 -0.32 25.62 4.71
N LEU A 46 0.93 26.04 4.89
CA LEU A 46 1.83 26.35 3.77
C LEU A 46 2.21 25.09 2.98
N HIS A 47 2.32 23.93 3.64
CA HIS A 47 2.60 22.66 2.96
C HIS A 47 1.33 22.00 2.43
N TRP A 48 0.25 21.98 3.23
CA TRP A 48 -1.03 21.37 2.84
C TRP A 48 -2.19 22.26 3.26
N ARG A 49 -2.90 22.81 2.26
CA ARG A 49 -3.96 23.81 2.46
C ARG A 49 -5.15 23.32 3.28
N THR A 50 -5.35 22.01 3.36
CA THR A 50 -6.42 21.40 4.17
C THR A 50 -5.90 20.20 4.94
N LYS A 51 -6.65 19.79 5.97
CA LYS A 51 -6.35 18.59 6.75
C LYS A 51 -6.42 17.34 5.86
N GLU A 52 -7.38 17.31 4.94
CA GLU A 52 -7.59 16.22 3.98
C GLU A 52 -6.34 16.03 3.10
N LEU A 53 -5.78 17.13 2.56
CA LEU A 53 -4.58 17.07 1.72
C LEU A 53 -3.35 16.61 2.51
N LEU A 54 -3.22 17.01 3.78
CA LEU A 54 -2.15 16.55 4.65
C LEU A 54 -2.21 15.04 4.87
N PHE A 55 -3.41 14.52 5.15
CA PHE A 55 -3.59 13.08 5.36
C PHE A 55 -3.51 12.28 4.06
N GLN A 56 -3.91 12.85 2.92
CA GLN A 56 -3.68 12.25 1.60
C GLN A 56 -2.18 12.12 1.32
N ALA A 57 -1.38 13.16 1.61
CA ALA A 57 0.07 13.12 1.45
C ALA A 57 0.72 12.09 2.39
N LEU A 58 0.23 11.98 3.64
CA LEU A 58 0.66 10.91 4.55
C LEU A 58 0.40 9.53 3.94
N MET A 59 -0.81 9.29 3.43
CA MET A 59 -1.17 8.02 2.78
C MET A 59 -0.33 7.70 1.55
N MET A 60 -0.04 8.70 0.71
CA MET A 60 0.86 8.54 -0.44
C MET A 60 2.27 8.16 0.00
N ARG A 61 2.77 8.74 1.10
CA ARG A 61 4.08 8.39 1.68
C ARG A 61 4.10 6.93 2.14
N GLU A 62 3.15 6.52 2.96
CA GLU A 62 3.07 5.13 3.44
C GLU A 62 2.92 4.12 2.29
N SER A 63 2.18 4.49 1.23
CA SER A 63 2.01 3.66 0.03
C SER A 63 3.29 3.57 -0.79
N ALA A 64 4.04 4.67 -0.91
CA ALA A 64 5.34 4.68 -1.58
C ALA A 64 6.34 3.78 -0.85
N ASP A 65 6.45 3.93 0.47
CA ASP A 65 7.39 3.16 1.29
C ASP A 65 7.07 1.65 1.26
N LEU A 66 5.78 1.29 1.31
CA LEU A 66 5.34 -0.10 1.13
C LEU A 66 5.72 -0.65 -0.25
N THR A 67 5.49 0.16 -1.30
CA THR A 67 5.77 -0.26 -2.68
C THR A 67 7.27 -0.38 -2.94
N ASP A 68 8.10 0.50 -2.38
CA ASP A 68 9.57 0.42 -2.45
C ASP A 68 10.10 -0.88 -1.82
N GLU A 69 9.52 -1.32 -0.70
CA GLU A 69 9.90 -2.58 -0.06
C GLU A 69 9.53 -3.79 -0.93
N ILE A 70 8.32 -3.81 -1.49
CA ILE A 70 7.88 -4.86 -2.43
C ILE A 70 8.80 -4.90 -3.66
N LEU A 71 9.13 -3.74 -4.22
CA LEU A 71 10.03 -3.62 -5.36
C LEU A 71 11.44 -4.14 -5.03
N GLY A 72 11.94 -3.87 -3.82
CA GLY A 72 13.19 -4.44 -3.31
C GLY A 72 13.17 -5.97 -3.35
N TRP A 73 12.11 -6.59 -2.83
CA TRP A 73 11.98 -8.06 -2.84
C TRP A 73 11.94 -8.65 -4.24
N ILE A 74 11.22 -8.02 -5.18
CA ILE A 74 11.13 -8.51 -6.57
C ILE A 74 12.51 -8.43 -7.27
N ARG A 75 13.27 -7.36 -6.99
CA ARG A 75 14.63 -7.20 -7.55
C ARG A 75 15.60 -8.23 -7.00
N ASP A 76 15.49 -8.56 -5.71
CA ASP A 76 16.34 -9.56 -5.06
C ASP A 76 15.97 -10.99 -5.50
N ASP A 77 14.67 -11.27 -5.65
CA ASP A 77 14.13 -12.56 -6.07
C ASP A 77 12.89 -12.36 -6.98
N PRO A 78 13.03 -12.52 -8.30
CA PRO A 78 11.92 -12.40 -9.25
C PRO A 78 10.75 -13.34 -8.95
N SER A 79 10.98 -14.47 -8.27
CA SER A 79 9.90 -15.40 -7.91
C SER A 79 8.95 -14.82 -6.86
N MET A 80 9.30 -13.72 -6.21
CA MET A 80 8.42 -13.00 -5.29
C MET A 80 7.13 -12.53 -5.94
N ILE A 81 7.08 -12.42 -7.27
CA ILE A 81 5.86 -12.11 -8.02
C ILE A 81 4.81 -13.23 -8.00
N LEU A 82 5.18 -14.46 -7.65
CA LEU A 82 4.23 -15.55 -7.57
C LEU A 82 3.16 -15.22 -6.52
N PRO A 83 1.85 -15.36 -6.84
CA PRO A 83 0.76 -14.90 -5.98
C PRO A 83 0.90 -15.32 -4.52
N HIS A 84 1.24 -16.58 -4.24
CA HIS A 84 1.38 -17.11 -2.88
C HIS A 84 2.50 -16.43 -2.09
N ARG A 85 3.61 -16.05 -2.74
CA ARG A 85 4.74 -15.35 -2.11
C ARG A 85 4.41 -13.87 -1.96
N MET A 86 3.92 -13.23 -3.01
CA MET A 86 3.57 -11.82 -3.02
C MET A 86 2.52 -11.50 -1.96
N ILE A 87 1.41 -12.24 -1.94
CA ILE A 87 0.27 -11.97 -1.07
C ILE A 87 0.61 -12.24 0.40
N SER A 88 1.29 -13.36 0.70
CA SER A 88 1.69 -13.68 2.08
C SER A 88 2.76 -12.73 2.64
N SER A 89 3.72 -12.32 1.81
CA SER A 89 4.75 -11.35 2.22
C SER A 89 4.14 -9.97 2.43
N SER A 90 3.25 -9.55 1.52
CA SER A 90 2.49 -8.31 1.65
C SER A 90 1.62 -8.32 2.91
N PHE A 91 1.01 -9.46 3.25
CA PHE A 91 0.25 -9.64 4.49
C PHE A 91 1.10 -9.39 5.73
N LEU A 92 2.28 -10.02 5.83
CA LEU A 92 3.20 -9.82 6.95
C LEU A 92 3.64 -8.36 7.10
N VAL A 93 4.05 -7.75 5.99
CA VAL A 93 4.55 -6.37 6.00
C VAL A 93 3.46 -5.37 6.34
N THR A 94 2.26 -5.58 5.82
CA THR A 94 1.13 -4.69 6.07
C THR A 94 0.78 -4.74 7.55
N HIS A 95 0.75 -5.92 8.17
CA HIS A 95 0.50 -6.06 9.62
C HIS A 95 1.56 -5.38 10.51
N ARG A 96 2.79 -5.22 10.02
CA ARG A 96 3.85 -4.47 10.70
C ARG A 96 3.74 -2.94 10.51
N ARG A 97 2.79 -2.47 9.70
CA ARG A 97 2.52 -1.04 9.43
C ARG A 97 1.13 -0.63 9.93
N PRO A 98 1.01 -0.14 11.19
CA PRO A 98 -0.29 0.18 11.78
C PRO A 98 -1.12 1.17 10.97
N LEU A 99 -0.47 2.16 10.32
CA LEU A 99 -1.15 3.14 9.48
C LEU A 99 -1.81 2.49 8.26
N VAL A 100 -1.09 1.61 7.57
CA VAL A 100 -1.60 0.89 6.39
C VAL A 100 -2.74 -0.05 6.80
N MET A 101 -2.60 -0.78 7.92
CA MET A 101 -3.68 -1.62 8.45
C MET A 101 -4.93 -0.81 8.83
N ALA A 102 -4.76 0.37 9.43
CA ALA A 102 -5.87 1.25 9.76
C ALA A 102 -6.60 1.77 8.51
N MET A 103 -5.90 1.97 7.38
CA MET A 103 -6.54 2.28 6.10
C MET A 103 -7.39 1.10 5.61
N LEU A 104 -6.82 -0.11 5.65
CA LEU A 104 -7.46 -1.32 5.12
C LEU A 104 -8.75 -1.69 5.88
N ARG A 105 -8.76 -1.55 7.22
CA ARG A 105 -9.87 -1.97 8.10
C ARG A 105 -11.12 -1.08 8.07
N GLY A 106 -11.22 -0.10 7.17
CA GLY A 106 -12.46 0.65 7.01
C GLY A 106 -12.51 1.97 7.79
N ASN A 107 -11.40 2.71 7.81
CA ASN A 107 -11.48 4.16 7.66
C ASN A 107 -11.76 4.56 6.19
N ALA A 108 -12.38 3.70 5.38
CA ALA A 108 -12.68 3.95 3.97
C ALA A 108 -13.65 5.14 3.73
N GLU A 109 -14.45 5.53 4.74
CA GLU A 109 -15.23 6.78 4.75
C GLU A 109 -14.34 8.04 4.93
N MET A 110 -13.12 7.89 5.43
CA MET A 110 -12.26 8.98 5.94
C MET A 110 -11.59 9.83 4.86
N PHE A 111 -11.44 9.32 3.64
CA PHE A 111 -10.64 9.97 2.58
C PHE A 111 -11.47 10.56 1.43
N GLY A 112 -12.80 10.49 1.51
CA GLY A 112 -13.69 11.15 0.54
C GLY A 112 -13.62 10.53 -0.86
N SER A 113 -14.77 10.05 -1.33
CA SER A 113 -15.02 9.38 -2.61
C SER A 113 -14.74 10.19 -3.90
N LEU A 114 -13.94 11.26 -3.85
CA LEU A 114 -13.72 12.16 -4.99
C LEU A 114 -12.25 12.59 -5.22
N GLY A 115 -11.39 12.62 -4.20
CA GLY A 115 -10.01 13.13 -4.35
C GLY A 115 -9.03 12.15 -5.02
N ASP A 116 -9.43 10.88 -5.15
CA ASP A 116 -8.50 9.78 -5.44
C ASP A 116 -9.00 8.82 -6.52
N LEU A 117 -10.04 9.21 -7.28
CA LEU A 117 -10.57 8.38 -8.37
C LEU A 117 -9.49 8.06 -9.41
N ALA A 118 -8.60 9.03 -9.71
CA ALA A 118 -7.51 8.83 -10.65
C ALA A 118 -6.47 7.83 -10.13
N LEU A 119 -6.09 7.92 -8.85
CA LEU A 119 -5.13 6.98 -8.25
C LEU A 119 -5.73 5.59 -8.11
N ARG A 120 -6.98 5.48 -7.65
CA ARG A 120 -7.71 4.21 -7.59
C ARG A 120 -7.82 3.57 -8.97
N LYS A 121 -8.14 4.37 -9.99
CA LYS A 121 -8.16 3.92 -11.38
C LYS A 121 -6.78 3.41 -11.82
N GLN A 122 -5.70 4.14 -11.52
CA GLN A 122 -4.34 3.71 -11.84
C GLN A 122 -3.96 2.40 -11.13
N GLN A 123 -4.37 2.23 -9.86
CA GLN A 123 -4.17 0.98 -9.12
C GLN A 123 -4.99 -0.18 -9.70
N ASP A 124 -6.24 0.07 -10.08
CA ASP A 124 -7.12 -0.92 -10.71
C ASP A 124 -6.59 -1.36 -12.08
N GLU A 125 -6.09 -0.41 -12.88
CA GLU A 125 -5.45 -0.66 -14.18
C GLU A 125 -4.16 -1.48 -14.02
N LEU A 126 -3.30 -1.11 -13.07
CA LEU A 126 -2.09 -1.86 -12.74
C LEU A 126 -2.41 -3.31 -12.32
N ARG A 127 -3.41 -3.49 -11.45
CA ARG A 127 -3.87 -4.81 -11.00
C ARG A 127 -4.36 -5.64 -12.20
N ALA A 128 -5.20 -5.05 -13.06
CA ALA A 128 -5.75 -5.75 -14.22
C ALA A 128 -4.67 -6.14 -15.22
N GLN A 129 -3.73 -5.24 -15.52
CA GLN A 129 -2.59 -5.53 -16.40
C GLN A 129 -1.75 -6.69 -15.86
N PHE A 130 -1.47 -6.69 -14.56
CA PHE A 130 -0.63 -7.71 -13.94
C PHE A 130 -1.33 -9.07 -13.86
N GLU A 131 -2.63 -9.11 -13.55
CA GLU A 131 -3.44 -10.33 -13.63
C GLU A 131 -3.44 -10.91 -15.05
N GLU A 132 -3.63 -10.06 -16.06
CA GLU A 132 -3.57 -10.49 -17.46
C GLU A 132 -2.18 -11.03 -17.84
N ALA A 133 -1.11 -10.37 -17.41
CA ALA A 133 0.26 -10.82 -17.65
C ALA A 133 0.51 -12.21 -17.03
N MET A 134 0.08 -12.44 -15.79
CA MET A 134 0.18 -13.74 -15.13
C MET A 134 -0.62 -14.83 -15.85
N LEU A 135 -1.86 -14.54 -16.25
CA LEU A 135 -2.71 -15.47 -16.98
C LEU A 135 -2.09 -15.86 -18.32
N ARG A 136 -1.64 -14.88 -19.12
CA ARG A 136 -1.01 -15.13 -20.43
C ARG A 136 0.26 -15.97 -20.32
N ARG A 137 0.98 -15.87 -19.21
CA ARG A 137 2.23 -16.61 -18.96
C ARG A 137 2.05 -17.88 -18.14
N GLY A 138 0.81 -18.26 -17.81
CA GLY A 138 0.53 -19.49 -17.07
C GLY A 138 1.07 -19.49 -15.64
N LEU A 139 1.14 -18.32 -15.00
CA LEU A 139 1.53 -18.19 -13.59
C LEU A 139 0.33 -18.26 -12.64
N VAL A 140 -0.88 -18.07 -13.19
CA VAL A 140 -2.16 -18.19 -12.49
C VAL A 140 -3.08 -19.10 -13.31
N ARG A 141 -3.92 -19.86 -12.62
CA ARG A 141 -4.91 -20.77 -13.20
C ARG A 141 -5.96 -20.01 -13.99
N SER A 142 -6.24 -20.49 -15.20
CA SER A 142 -7.29 -19.94 -16.08
C SER A 142 -8.65 -20.60 -15.89
N ASP A 143 -8.74 -21.69 -15.12
CA ASP A 143 -9.97 -22.46 -14.88
C ASP A 143 -10.74 -22.00 -13.63
N VAL A 144 -10.24 -20.99 -12.91
CA VAL A 144 -10.88 -20.44 -11.71
C VAL A 144 -12.01 -19.47 -12.11
N PRO A 145 -13.27 -19.75 -11.76
CA PRO A 145 -14.37 -18.84 -12.06
C PRO A 145 -14.22 -17.51 -11.31
N ASN A 146 -14.33 -16.39 -12.03
CA ASN A 146 -14.16 -15.04 -11.47
C ASN A 146 -12.87 -14.91 -10.64
N LEU A 147 -11.74 -15.32 -11.22
CA LEU A 147 -10.41 -15.33 -10.60
C LEU A 147 -10.12 -14.11 -9.70
N THR A 148 -10.25 -12.88 -10.23
CA THR A 148 -10.02 -11.64 -9.46
C THR A 148 -10.85 -11.58 -8.19
N TYR A 149 -12.14 -11.91 -8.27
CA TYR A 149 -13.06 -11.88 -7.13
C TYR A 149 -12.69 -12.94 -6.12
N ALA A 150 -12.46 -14.18 -6.56
CA ALA A 150 -12.13 -15.30 -5.69
C ALA A 150 -10.81 -15.04 -4.93
N LEU A 151 -9.77 -14.60 -5.65
CA LEU A 151 -8.47 -14.27 -5.06
C LEU A 151 -8.57 -13.11 -4.06
N ASN A 152 -9.30 -12.05 -4.40
CA ASN A 152 -9.51 -10.90 -3.51
C ASN A 152 -10.31 -11.30 -2.26
N ALA A 153 -11.43 -12.01 -2.42
CA ALA A 153 -12.26 -12.45 -1.30
C ALA A 153 -11.48 -13.37 -0.34
N SER A 154 -10.71 -14.32 -0.88
CA SER A 154 -9.84 -15.18 -0.10
C SER A 154 -8.77 -14.39 0.65
N THR A 155 -8.16 -13.38 0.03
CA THR A 155 -7.11 -12.57 0.66
C THR A 155 -7.68 -11.64 1.73
N LEU A 156 -8.79 -10.96 1.44
CA LEU A 156 -9.41 -10.00 2.34
C LEU A 156 -9.90 -10.65 3.64
N GLY A 157 -10.35 -11.91 3.58
CA GLY A 157 -10.72 -12.68 4.76
C GLY A 157 -9.59 -12.81 5.79
N PHE A 158 -8.34 -12.95 5.35
CA PHE A 158 -7.19 -13.01 6.26
C PHE A 158 -6.88 -11.66 6.90
N TYR A 159 -7.03 -10.56 6.16
CA TYR A 159 -6.81 -9.22 6.70
C TYR A 159 -7.87 -8.76 7.70
N LEU A 160 -9.11 -9.21 7.51
CA LEU A 160 -10.25 -8.80 8.33
C LEU A 160 -10.62 -9.83 9.40
N GLY A 161 -10.07 -11.05 9.37
CA GLY A 161 -10.40 -12.15 10.29
C GLY A 161 -10.40 -11.70 11.76
N ASP A 162 -9.26 -11.18 12.23
CA ASP A 162 -9.07 -10.68 13.60
C ASP A 162 -9.88 -9.41 13.92
N THR A 163 -10.54 -8.81 12.92
CA THR A 163 -11.46 -7.67 13.15
C THR A 163 -12.89 -8.16 13.35
N LEU A 164 -13.22 -9.33 12.82
CA LEU A 164 -14.57 -9.90 12.85
C LEU A 164 -14.76 -10.89 14.00
N SER A 165 -13.69 -11.53 14.46
CA SER A 165 -13.70 -12.53 15.53
C SER A 165 -12.34 -12.62 16.23
N ASP A 166 -12.34 -12.85 17.54
CA ASP A 166 -11.13 -13.10 18.34
C ASP A 166 -10.74 -14.59 18.37
N GLU A 167 -11.51 -15.46 17.69
CA GLU A 167 -11.35 -16.92 17.71
C GLU A 167 -9.93 -17.40 17.35
N PHE A 168 -9.22 -16.63 16.52
CA PHE A 168 -7.88 -16.97 16.03
C PHE A 168 -6.81 -15.95 16.46
N GLU A 169 -7.07 -15.16 17.50
CA GLU A 169 -6.11 -14.15 17.99
C GLU A 169 -4.78 -14.79 18.43
N ASP A 170 -4.84 -15.97 19.03
CA ASP A 170 -3.67 -16.71 19.51
C ASP A 170 -2.81 -17.33 18.40
N VAL A 171 -3.31 -17.41 17.16
CA VAL A 171 -2.54 -17.96 16.05
C VAL A 171 -1.45 -16.96 15.63
N PRO A 172 -0.16 -17.33 15.65
CA PRO A 172 0.92 -16.42 15.26
C PRO A 172 0.73 -15.86 13.85
N LEU A 173 1.13 -14.61 13.65
CA LEU A 173 0.98 -13.92 12.37
C LEU A 173 1.70 -14.66 11.22
N GLU A 174 2.87 -15.22 11.49
CA GLU A 174 3.65 -16.02 10.56
C GLU A 174 2.93 -17.31 10.15
N GLU A 175 2.18 -17.94 11.07
CA GLU A 175 1.36 -19.12 10.77
C GLU A 175 0.14 -18.75 9.92
N LYS A 176 -0.51 -17.60 10.20
CA LYS A 176 -1.58 -17.04 9.35
C LYS A 176 -1.07 -16.77 7.93
N ALA A 177 0.13 -16.19 7.81
CA ALA A 177 0.77 -15.93 6.52
C ALA A 177 1.10 -17.22 5.76
N ALA A 178 1.59 -18.26 6.45
CA ALA A 178 1.84 -19.57 5.86
C ALA A 178 0.54 -20.25 5.37
N ALA A 179 -0.54 -20.15 6.13
CA ALA A 179 -1.86 -20.63 5.73
C ALA A 179 -2.38 -19.87 4.49
N LEU A 180 -2.20 -18.55 4.44
CA LEU A 180 -2.55 -17.74 3.27
C LEU A 180 -1.73 -18.15 2.04
N ALA A 181 -0.41 -18.31 2.19
CA ALA A 181 0.46 -18.78 1.10
C ALA A 181 0.01 -20.16 0.58
N HIS A 182 -0.31 -21.09 1.47
CA HIS A 182 -0.79 -22.42 1.10
C HIS A 182 -2.11 -22.35 0.33
N LEU A 183 -3.09 -21.57 0.82
CA LEU A 183 -4.37 -21.39 0.14
C LEU A 183 -4.16 -20.80 -1.26
N ILE A 184 -3.37 -19.72 -1.38
CA ILE A 184 -3.17 -19.06 -2.67
C ILE A 184 -2.48 -19.98 -3.66
N ARG A 185 -1.41 -20.68 -3.25
CA ARG A 185 -0.66 -21.61 -4.09
C ARG A 185 -1.54 -22.74 -4.62
N THR A 186 -2.37 -23.32 -3.75
CA THR A 186 -3.19 -24.50 -4.11
C THR A 186 -4.44 -24.14 -4.91
N ALA A 187 -5.07 -23.00 -4.61
CA ALA A 187 -6.31 -22.59 -5.26
C ALA A 187 -6.09 -21.86 -6.59
N PHE A 188 -5.06 -21.02 -6.70
CA PHE A 188 -4.94 -20.05 -7.80
C PHE A 188 -3.72 -20.26 -8.71
N GLU A 189 -2.70 -21.01 -8.31
CA GLU A 189 -1.52 -21.23 -9.16
C GLU A 189 -1.54 -22.62 -9.83
N PRO A 190 -0.97 -22.76 -11.04
CA PRO A 190 -0.84 -24.06 -11.68
C PRO A 190 0.04 -25.02 -10.86
N PRO A 191 -0.24 -26.34 -10.91
CA PRO A 191 0.60 -27.32 -10.25
C PRO A 191 1.99 -27.40 -10.92
N GLY A 192 3.01 -27.68 -10.12
CA GLY A 192 4.40 -27.79 -10.59
C GLY A 192 5.21 -26.51 -10.41
N GLU A 193 6.41 -26.48 -10.99
CA GLU A 193 7.29 -25.31 -10.97
C GLU A 193 6.96 -24.39 -12.16
N PRO A 194 6.81 -23.07 -11.95
CA PRO A 194 6.55 -22.13 -13.03
C PRO A 194 7.78 -22.01 -13.94
N ASP A 195 7.55 -21.64 -15.21
CA ASP A 195 8.65 -21.33 -16.14
C ASP A 195 9.46 -20.13 -15.60
N PRO A 196 10.77 -20.29 -15.32
CA PRO A 196 11.61 -19.21 -14.82
C PRO A 196 11.68 -18.00 -15.76
N ALA A 197 11.58 -18.21 -17.08
CA ALA A 197 11.58 -17.11 -18.04
C ALA A 197 10.28 -16.31 -17.96
N ALA A 198 9.13 -16.99 -17.82
CA ALA A 198 7.85 -16.35 -17.59
C ALA A 198 7.84 -15.52 -16.29
N VAL A 199 8.41 -16.06 -15.22
CA VAL A 199 8.54 -15.34 -13.93
C VAL A 199 9.39 -14.09 -14.10
N ALA A 200 10.56 -14.20 -14.72
CA ALA A 200 11.47 -13.07 -14.93
C ALA A 200 10.86 -11.97 -15.80
N ASP A 201 10.18 -12.34 -16.90
CA ASP A 201 9.49 -11.40 -17.79
C ASP A 201 8.42 -10.59 -17.03
N VAL A 202 7.56 -11.28 -16.28
CA VAL A 202 6.47 -10.65 -15.52
C VAL A 202 7.01 -9.82 -14.34
N ALA A 203 8.10 -10.25 -13.71
CA ALA A 203 8.77 -9.48 -12.67
C ALA A 203 9.37 -8.17 -13.18
N ALA A 204 9.96 -8.17 -14.37
CA ALA A 204 10.48 -6.94 -14.98
C ALA A 204 9.35 -5.95 -15.32
N GLU A 205 8.24 -6.45 -15.89
CA GLU A 205 7.06 -5.63 -16.20
C GLU A 205 6.46 -5.00 -14.93
N LEU A 206 6.24 -5.81 -13.88
CA LEU A 206 5.71 -5.30 -12.61
C LEU A 206 6.67 -4.30 -11.96
N SER A 207 7.97 -4.57 -11.94
CA SER A 207 8.96 -3.68 -11.33
C SER A 207 8.92 -2.29 -11.96
N SER A 208 8.89 -2.22 -13.31
CA SER A 208 8.77 -0.96 -14.04
C SER A 208 7.49 -0.20 -13.67
N ALA A 209 6.35 -0.91 -13.59
CA ALA A 209 5.08 -0.28 -13.28
C ALA A 209 4.99 0.20 -11.82
N LEU A 210 5.57 -0.54 -10.87
CA LEU A 210 5.68 -0.12 -9.47
C LEU A 210 6.61 1.10 -9.30
N GLU A 211 7.70 1.18 -10.06
CA GLU A 211 8.58 2.36 -10.07
C GLU A 211 7.83 3.62 -10.53
N GLU A 212 7.01 3.51 -11.58
CA GLU A 212 6.16 4.61 -12.04
C GLU A 212 5.11 5.02 -10.99
N LEU A 213 4.49 4.03 -10.33
CA LEU A 213 3.52 4.28 -9.26
C LEU A 213 4.16 5.03 -8.08
N VAL A 214 5.33 4.57 -7.61
CA VAL A 214 6.10 5.23 -6.53
C VAL A 214 6.50 6.65 -6.93
N SER A 215 6.93 6.85 -8.18
CA SER A 215 7.25 8.18 -8.71
C SER A 215 6.03 9.10 -8.66
N GLY A 216 4.85 8.58 -9.00
CA GLY A 216 3.56 9.28 -8.87
C GLY A 216 3.27 9.70 -7.44
N TYR A 217 3.39 8.77 -6.47
CA TYR A 217 3.21 9.08 -5.05
C TYR A 217 4.15 10.17 -4.56
N ARG A 218 5.46 10.03 -4.84
CA ARG A 218 6.46 11.00 -4.39
C ARG A 218 6.23 12.41 -4.94
N LYS A 219 5.73 12.53 -6.17
CA LYS A 219 5.32 13.83 -6.75
C LYS A 219 4.10 14.39 -6.02
N GLY A 220 3.11 13.55 -5.71
CA GLY A 220 1.88 13.95 -5.02
C GLY A 220 2.09 14.44 -3.58
N ILE A 221 3.01 13.83 -2.83
CA ILE A 221 3.27 14.17 -1.41
C ILE A 221 3.55 15.67 -1.21
N TYR A 222 4.35 16.27 -2.11
CA TYR A 222 4.82 17.65 -2.01
C TYR A 222 4.21 18.60 -3.05
N ALA A 223 3.26 18.14 -3.89
CA ALA A 223 2.68 18.94 -4.98
C ALA A 223 1.97 20.23 -4.51
N HIS A 224 1.65 20.32 -3.22
CA HIS A 224 0.97 21.46 -2.61
C HIS A 224 1.93 22.46 -1.95
N ASP A 225 3.24 22.18 -1.95
CA ASP A 225 4.24 23.09 -1.44
C ASP A 225 4.51 24.21 -2.47
N PRO A 226 4.25 25.49 -2.13
CA PRO A 226 4.43 26.61 -3.05
C PRO A 226 5.89 26.84 -3.47
N THR A 227 6.86 26.18 -2.84
CA THR A 227 8.30 26.30 -3.15
C THR A 227 8.81 25.28 -4.17
N THR A 228 8.00 24.27 -4.53
CA THR A 228 8.33 23.25 -5.56
C THR A 228 7.89 23.62 -6.99
N GLY A 229 7.60 24.90 -7.26
CA GLY A 229 7.37 25.39 -8.62
C GLY A 229 8.59 25.18 -9.53
N PRO A 230 8.42 24.99 -10.85
CA PRO A 230 9.52 24.69 -11.76
C PRO A 230 10.51 25.85 -11.75
N GLY A 231 11.72 25.58 -11.27
CA GLY A 231 12.89 26.42 -11.53
C GLY A 231 13.41 26.21 -12.94
#